data_AF-A0A7R9KID8-F1
#
_entry.id   AF-A0A7R9KID8-F1
#
_cell.length_a   1.000
_cell.length_b   1.000
_cell.length_c   1.000
_cell.angle_alpha   90.00
_cell.angle_beta   90.00
_cell.angle_gamma   90.00
#
_symmetry.space_group_name_H-M   'P 1'
#
loop_
_entity.id
_entity.type
_entity.pdbx_description
1 polymer ?
#
loop_
_entity_poly.entity_id
_entity_poly.type
_entity_poly.pdbx_seq_one_letter_code
_entity_poly.pdbx_strand_id
1 'polypeptide(L)'
;MYKCDRMFISNPDGLKNGTFRSPHMTNEQKHSRQCIYTFIAAENERIQISFSLFDLRGSTPDCSGEYVDLYTELEEPSQDLITTPFGGRYCGRTVPRKRISMYQTLVFGFYTDQKQVDDRVFEGYYEFIDAKLLLYNKYREESLMS
;
A
#
# COMPACT_ATOMS: atom_id res chain seq x y z
N MET A 1 -23.19 -3.22 3.47
CA MET A 1 -21.75 -3.34 3.79
C MET A 1 -20.99 -3.10 2.49
N TYR A 2 -20.50 -1.88 2.25
CA TYR A 2 -19.79 -1.55 1.01
C TYR A 2 -18.39 -2.17 1.07
N LYS A 3 -18.11 -3.13 0.19
CA LYS A 3 -16.84 -3.88 0.16
C LYS A 3 -15.82 -3.14 -0.72
N CYS A 4 -15.05 -2.24 -0.11
CA CYS A 4 -13.96 -1.54 -0.80
C CYS A 4 -12.59 -2.21 -0.61
N ASP A 5 -12.48 -3.17 0.30
CA ASP A 5 -11.23 -3.92 0.52
C ASP A 5 -10.79 -4.63 -0.75
N ARG A 6 -9.47 -4.71 -0.94
CA ARG A 6 -8.83 -5.35 -2.09
C ARG A 6 -7.70 -6.24 -1.61
N MET A 7 -7.54 -7.37 -2.29
CA MET A 7 -6.50 -8.33 -1.99
C MET A 7 -5.82 -8.76 -3.27
N PHE A 8 -4.50 -8.76 -3.24
CA PHE A 8 -3.62 -9.13 -4.35
C PHE A 8 -2.70 -10.23 -3.86
N ILE A 9 -2.73 -11.39 -4.50
CA ILE A 9 -1.99 -12.57 -4.07
C ILE A 9 -1.09 -13.03 -5.21
N SER A 10 0.18 -13.22 -4.92
CA SER A 10 1.12 -13.86 -5.85
C SER A 10 0.85 -15.35 -5.91
N ASN A 11 0.52 -15.83 -7.11
CA ASN A 11 0.40 -17.25 -7.40
C ASN A 11 1.46 -17.63 -8.45
N PRO A 12 1.91 -18.90 -8.51
CA PRO A 12 2.90 -19.36 -9.50
C PRO A 12 2.51 -19.02 -10.95
N ASP A 13 1.25 -19.27 -11.31
CA ASP A 13 0.69 -18.96 -12.63
C ASP A 13 -0.08 -17.63 -12.67
N GLY A 14 0.00 -16.85 -11.59
CA GLY A 14 -0.71 -15.60 -11.42
C GLY A 14 0.05 -14.39 -11.97
N LEU A 15 -0.64 -13.25 -12.00
CA LEU A 15 -0.02 -11.98 -12.32
C LEU A 15 1.01 -11.61 -11.23
N LYS A 16 2.24 -11.29 -11.67
CA LYS A 16 3.31 -10.83 -10.80
C LYS A 16 3.30 -9.32 -10.56
N ASN A 17 2.51 -8.58 -11.31
CA ASN A 17 2.34 -7.14 -11.14
C ASN A 17 0.94 -6.71 -11.55
N GLY A 18 0.60 -5.46 -11.23
CA GLY A 18 -0.66 -4.85 -11.61
C GLY A 18 -0.82 -3.45 -11.06
N THR A 19 -2.03 -2.94 -11.15
CA THR A 19 -2.40 -1.61 -10.66
C THR A 19 -3.37 -1.70 -9.50
N PHE A 20 -3.29 -0.73 -8.59
CA PHE A 20 -4.30 -0.47 -7.57
C PHE A 20 -4.77 0.97 -7.67
N ARG A 21 -6.04 1.20 -7.32
CA ARG A 21 -6.69 2.52 -7.37
C ARG A 21 -7.59 2.72 -6.19
N SER A 22 -7.87 3.97 -5.85
CA SER A 22 -8.92 4.33 -4.89
C SER A 22 -10.26 3.70 -5.28
N PRO A 23 -11.08 3.31 -4.30
CA PRO A 23 -12.37 2.71 -4.59
C PRO A 23 -13.36 3.81 -4.99
N HIS A 24 -14.22 3.52 -5.97
CA HIS A 24 -15.43 4.32 -6.15
C HIS A 24 -16.42 3.96 -5.03
N MET A 25 -16.77 4.93 -4.17
CA MET A 25 -17.70 4.68 -3.08
C MET A 25 -18.66 5.84 -2.81
N THR A 26 -19.90 5.46 -2.52
CA THR A 26 -20.95 6.35 -2.00
C THR A 26 -21.17 6.05 -0.52
N ASN A 27 -21.03 7.07 0.32
CA ASN A 27 -21.16 7.02 1.77
C ASN A 27 -22.33 7.90 2.24
N GLU A 28 -23.55 7.40 2.02
CA GLU A 28 -24.80 8.13 2.32
C GLU A 28 -24.94 8.49 3.80
N GLN A 29 -24.42 7.63 4.68
CA GLN A 29 -24.51 7.78 6.13
C GLN A 29 -23.47 8.75 6.72
N LYS A 30 -22.53 9.27 5.91
CA LYS A 30 -21.44 10.17 6.33
C LYS A 30 -20.54 9.63 7.45
N HIS A 31 -20.45 8.31 7.61
CA HIS A 31 -19.53 7.71 8.57
C HIS A 31 -18.13 7.65 7.98
N SER A 32 -17.09 7.77 8.79
CA SER A 32 -15.73 7.49 8.32
C SER A 32 -15.64 6.07 7.74
N ARG A 33 -14.86 5.93 6.67
CA ARG A 33 -14.63 4.68 5.95
C ARG A 33 -13.15 4.39 5.92
N GLN A 34 -12.83 3.11 6.05
CA GLN A 34 -11.48 2.59 5.92
C GLN A 34 -11.52 1.40 4.97
N CYS A 35 -10.70 1.44 3.92
CA CYS A 35 -10.56 0.38 2.93
C CYS A 35 -9.17 -0.22 3.04
N ILE A 36 -9.10 -1.54 3.16
CA ILE A 36 -7.85 -2.26 3.35
C ILE A 36 -7.38 -2.87 2.03
N TYR A 37 -6.13 -2.58 1.68
CA TYR A 37 -5.45 -3.14 0.53
C TYR A 37 -4.36 -4.08 1.04
N THR A 38 -4.55 -5.37 0.81
CA THR A 38 -3.64 -6.43 1.27
C THR A 38 -2.91 -7.05 0.10
N PHE A 39 -1.59 -7.08 0.17
CA PHE A 39 -0.73 -7.73 -0.81
C PHE A 39 0.01 -8.88 -0.13
N ILE A 40 -0.12 -10.09 -0.69
CA ILE A 40 0.46 -11.32 -0.16
C ILE A 40 1.38 -11.90 -1.22
N ALA A 41 2.69 -11.85 -0.97
CA ALA A 41 3.70 -12.42 -1.84
C ALA A 41 3.85 -13.93 -1.62
N ALA A 42 4.36 -14.65 -2.62
CA ALA A 42 4.70 -16.05 -2.45
C ALA A 42 5.99 -16.20 -1.62
N GLU A 43 6.34 -17.44 -1.31
CA GLU A 43 7.64 -17.72 -0.69
C GLU A 43 8.79 -17.19 -1.56
N ASN A 44 9.81 -16.62 -0.92
CA ASN A 44 10.97 -15.97 -1.56
C ASN A 44 10.65 -14.70 -2.37
N GLU A 45 9.44 -14.16 -2.29
CA GLU A 45 9.10 -12.88 -2.90
C GLU A 45 8.95 -11.76 -1.86
N ARG A 46 8.97 -10.51 -2.35
CA ARG A 46 8.61 -9.28 -1.64
C ARG A 46 7.62 -8.48 -2.46
N ILE A 47 6.91 -7.57 -1.81
CA ILE A 47 5.97 -6.67 -2.46
C ILE A 47 6.65 -5.32 -2.62
N GLN A 48 6.68 -4.82 -3.85
CA GLN A 48 7.00 -3.42 -4.14
C GLN A 48 5.73 -2.69 -4.53
N ILE A 49 5.49 -1.53 -3.93
CA ILE A 49 4.42 -0.60 -4.35
C ILE A 49 4.96 0.78 -4.66
N SER A 50 4.31 1.45 -5.62
CA SER A 50 4.54 2.85 -5.95
C SER A 50 3.23 3.52 -6.31
N PHE A 51 3.04 4.76 -5.89
CA PHE A 51 1.91 5.59 -6.29
C PHE A 51 2.29 6.38 -7.54
N SER A 52 1.40 6.45 -8.52
CA SER A 52 1.52 7.31 -9.71
C SER A 52 0.61 8.55 -9.61
N LEU A 53 -0.45 8.46 -8.80
CA LEU A 53 -1.37 9.54 -8.49
C LEU A 53 -1.68 9.52 -6.99
N PHE A 54 -1.69 10.70 -6.38
CA PHE A 54 -2.00 10.88 -4.98
C PHE A 54 -2.56 12.30 -4.77
N ASP A 55 -3.85 12.41 -4.49
CA ASP A 55 -4.54 13.68 -4.20
C ASP A 55 -5.56 13.45 -3.08
N LEU A 56 -5.04 13.32 -1.85
CA LEU A 56 -5.85 13.09 -0.66
C LEU A 56 -6.06 14.40 0.11
N ARG A 57 -7.26 14.62 0.65
CA ARG A 57 -7.55 15.81 1.46
C ARG A 57 -6.73 15.84 2.74
N GLY A 58 -5.84 16.82 2.85
CA GLY A 58 -5.08 17.07 4.06
C GLY A 58 -3.72 17.67 3.74
N SER A 59 -2.99 18.00 4.78
CA SER A 59 -1.61 18.47 4.69
C SER A 59 -0.79 17.78 5.76
N THR A 60 0.43 17.38 5.41
CA THR A 60 1.41 16.89 6.38
C THR A 60 1.78 18.02 7.36
N PRO A 61 1.98 17.72 8.65
CA PRO A 61 1.99 16.39 9.25
C PRO A 61 0.62 15.88 9.74
N ASP A 62 -0.39 16.74 9.85
CA ASP A 62 -1.62 16.42 10.61
C ASP A 62 -2.58 15.45 9.90
N CYS A 63 -2.54 15.33 8.56
CA CYS A 63 -3.24 14.32 7.74
C CYS A 63 -4.54 13.74 8.33
N SER A 64 -5.51 14.60 8.64
CA SER A 64 -6.72 14.23 9.41
C SER A 64 -7.97 14.00 8.57
N GLY A 65 -7.98 14.47 7.32
CA GLY A 65 -9.13 14.37 6.43
C GLY A 65 -9.20 13.04 5.70
N GLU A 66 -8.21 12.80 4.86
CA GLU A 66 -7.99 11.55 4.13
C GLU A 66 -6.53 11.17 4.24
N TYR A 67 -6.26 9.87 4.34
CA TYR A 67 -4.90 9.40 4.45
C TYR A 67 -4.75 7.95 4.03
N VAL A 68 -3.51 7.59 3.69
CA VAL A 68 -3.06 6.22 3.59
C VAL A 68 -2.10 5.94 4.74
N ASP A 69 -2.45 4.94 5.56
CA ASP A 69 -1.56 4.34 6.55
C ASP A 69 -0.91 3.11 5.95
N LEU A 70 0.42 3.05 5.95
CA LEU A 70 1.19 1.98 5.30
C LEU A 70 1.93 1.11 6.32
N TYR A 71 1.86 -0.20 6.11
CA TYR A 71 2.51 -1.21 6.94
C TYR A 71 3.29 -2.18 6.04
N THR A 72 4.61 -2.18 6.17
CA THR A 72 5.53 -2.97 5.33
C THR A 72 6.22 -4.10 6.08
N GLU A 73 5.98 -4.24 7.38
CA GLU A 73 6.70 -5.14 8.29
C GLU A 73 5.76 -6.19 8.91
N LEU A 74 4.72 -6.62 8.18
CA LEU A 74 3.84 -7.71 8.62
C LEU A 74 4.49 -9.06 8.34
N GLU A 75 4.70 -9.87 9.37
CA GLU A 75 5.23 -11.23 9.25
C GLU A 75 4.20 -12.19 8.63
N GLU A 76 2.91 -11.96 8.91
CA GLU A 76 1.81 -12.78 8.41
C GLU A 76 0.54 -11.94 8.09
N PRO A 77 -0.33 -12.40 7.17
CA PRO A 77 -1.54 -11.67 6.80
C PRO A 77 -2.54 -11.43 7.93
N SER A 78 -2.52 -12.27 8.98
CA SER A 78 -3.41 -12.20 10.14
C SER A 78 -2.92 -11.28 11.25
N GLN A 79 -1.71 -10.74 11.15
CA GLN A 79 -1.12 -9.91 12.20
C GLN A 79 -1.94 -8.63 12.42
N ASP A 80 -2.12 -8.26 13.69
CA ASP A 80 -2.79 -7.01 14.05
C ASP A 80 -1.96 -5.80 13.60
N LEU A 81 -2.59 -4.89 12.85
CA LEU A 81 -1.96 -3.64 12.41
C LEU A 81 -1.60 -2.71 13.57
N ILE A 82 -2.27 -2.83 14.72
CA ILE A 82 -2.00 -2.04 15.93
C ILE A 82 -0.63 -2.40 16.53
N THR A 83 -0.22 -3.67 16.41
CA THR A 83 1.06 -4.17 16.95
C THR A 83 2.17 -4.21 15.90
N THR A 84 1.85 -3.94 14.64
CA THR A 84 2.80 -3.89 13.53
C THR A 84 3.56 -2.55 13.52
N PRO A 85 4.89 -2.53 13.30
CA PRO A 85 5.64 -1.29 13.12
C PRO A 85 4.99 -0.37 12.07
N PHE A 86 4.73 0.88 12.46
CA PHE A 86 4.01 1.83 11.61
C PHE A 86 4.94 2.42 10.53
N GLY A 87 4.63 2.16 9.26
CA GLY A 87 5.41 2.62 8.10
C GLY A 87 5.09 4.06 7.64
N GLY A 88 4.13 4.72 8.30
CA GLY A 88 3.82 6.14 8.12
C GLY A 88 2.42 6.42 7.57
N ARG A 89 1.98 7.66 7.82
CA ARG A 89 0.73 8.25 7.31
C ARG A 89 1.03 9.22 6.18
N TYR A 90 0.29 9.12 5.08
CA TYR A 90 0.48 9.96 3.90
C TYR A 90 -0.84 10.60 3.45
N CYS A 91 -0.81 11.90 3.13
CA CYS A 91 -1.94 12.66 2.58
C CYS A 91 -1.44 13.81 1.70
N GLY A 92 -2.36 14.58 1.12
CA GLY A 92 -2.03 15.71 0.23
C GLY A 92 -1.72 15.25 -1.19
N ARG A 93 -0.93 16.06 -1.89
CA ARG A 93 -0.57 15.85 -3.31
C ARG A 93 0.84 15.33 -3.55
N THR A 94 1.63 15.24 -2.48
CA THR A 94 3.00 14.74 -2.57
C THR A 94 2.95 13.22 -2.67
N VAL A 95 3.30 12.69 -3.84
CA VAL A 95 3.38 11.25 -4.09
C VAL A 95 4.37 10.60 -3.10
N PRO A 96 3.94 9.59 -2.32
CA PRO A 96 4.84 8.87 -1.42
C PRO A 96 5.98 8.18 -2.17
N ARG A 97 7.13 8.02 -1.50
CA ARG A 97 8.24 7.25 -2.07
C ARG A 97 7.83 5.79 -2.27
N LYS A 98 8.44 5.14 -3.26
CA LYS A 98 8.34 3.69 -3.46
C LYS A 98 8.70 2.93 -2.18
N ARG A 99 7.96 1.85 -1.90
CA ARG A 99 8.12 1.03 -0.69
C ARG A 99 8.22 -0.44 -1.07
N ILE A 100 9.01 -1.17 -0.30
CA ILE A 100 9.21 -2.61 -0.43
C ILE A 100 8.91 -3.22 0.93
N SER A 101 8.17 -4.34 0.96
CA SER A 101 7.89 -5.08 2.18
C SER A 101 9.15 -5.72 2.76
N MET A 102 9.20 -5.84 4.09
CA MET A 102 10.25 -6.58 4.80
C MET A 102 10.02 -8.09 4.73
N TYR A 103 8.76 -8.52 4.76
CA TYR A 103 8.30 -9.90 4.69
C TYR A 103 7.35 -10.10 3.50
N GLN A 104 6.51 -11.14 3.54
CA GLN A 104 5.60 -11.53 2.46
C GLN A 104 4.24 -10.84 2.51
N THR A 105 4.03 -9.91 3.46
CA THR A 105 2.78 -9.16 3.58
C THR A 105 3.04 -7.66 3.58
N LEU A 106 2.25 -6.94 2.78
CA LEU A 106 2.17 -5.48 2.80
C LEU A 106 0.70 -5.10 2.90
N VAL A 107 0.37 -4.21 3.82
CA VAL A 107 -0.98 -3.68 3.98
C VAL A 107 -0.93 -2.17 3.93
N PHE A 108 -1.88 -1.56 3.23
CA PHE A 108 -2.20 -0.16 3.48
C PHE A 108 -3.70 0.06 3.67
N GLY A 109 -4.04 0.95 4.58
CA GLY A 109 -5.40 1.37 4.86
C GLY A 109 -5.65 2.76 4.29
N PHE A 110 -6.65 2.90 3.43
CA PHE A 110 -7.15 4.20 2.98
C PHE A 110 -8.31 4.64 3.86
N TYR A 111 -8.15 5.77 4.53
CA TYR A 111 -9.19 6.42 5.31
C TYR A 111 -9.79 7.63 4.59
N THR A 112 -11.10 7.78 4.69
CA THR A 112 -11.84 8.97 4.24
C THR A 112 -13.12 9.16 5.04
N ASP A 113 -13.49 10.42 5.26
CA ASP A 113 -14.79 10.83 5.80
C ASP A 113 -15.73 11.38 4.71
N GLN A 114 -15.32 11.33 3.44
CA GLN A 114 -16.10 11.88 2.34
C GLN A 114 -17.38 11.08 2.10
N LYS A 115 -18.40 11.79 1.59
CA LYS A 115 -19.64 11.17 1.14
C LYS A 115 -19.48 10.45 -0.19
N GLN A 116 -18.55 10.88 -1.02
CA GLN A 116 -18.30 10.36 -2.35
C GLN A 116 -16.79 10.35 -2.53
N VAL A 117 -16.26 9.21 -2.96
CA VAL A 117 -14.85 9.08 -3.34
C VAL A 117 -14.80 8.65 -4.80
N ASP A 118 -14.09 9.43 -5.59
CA ASP A 118 -13.80 9.13 -6.99
C ASP A 118 -12.72 8.05 -7.08
N ASP A 119 -12.72 7.25 -8.16
CA ASP A 119 -11.76 6.18 -8.37
C ASP A 119 -10.33 6.65 -8.72
N ARG A 120 -10.05 7.96 -8.57
CA ARG A 120 -8.80 8.62 -8.96
C ARG A 120 -8.16 9.50 -7.88
N VAL A 121 -8.54 9.37 -6.61
CA VAL A 121 -7.83 10.11 -5.55
C VAL A 121 -6.46 9.49 -5.25
N PHE A 122 -6.27 8.20 -5.55
CA PHE A 122 -4.94 7.62 -5.71
C PHE A 122 -4.92 6.50 -6.76
N GLU A 123 -3.76 6.32 -7.37
CA GLU A 123 -3.45 5.21 -8.27
C GLU A 123 -1.99 4.79 -8.05
N GLY A 124 -1.72 3.51 -8.25
CA GLY A 124 -0.36 3.00 -8.18
C GLY A 124 -0.20 1.63 -8.82
N TYR A 125 1.04 1.18 -8.77
CA TYR A 125 1.50 -0.08 -9.31
C TYR A 125 2.08 -0.94 -8.20
N TYR A 126 1.80 -2.24 -8.25
CA TYR A 126 2.42 -3.23 -7.39
C TYR A 126 3.18 -4.27 -8.22
N GLU A 127 4.21 -4.86 -7.62
CA GLU A 127 4.98 -5.96 -8.17
C GLU A 127 5.41 -6.92 -7.06
N PHE A 128 5.29 -8.21 -7.32
CA PHE A 128 5.86 -9.29 -6.54
C PHE A 128 7.24 -9.60 -7.12
N ILE A 129 8.28 -9.30 -6.35
CA ILE A 129 9.67 -9.33 -6.80
C ILE A 129 10.46 -10.40 -6.03
N ASP A 130 11.41 -11.05 -6.71
CA ASP A 130 12.30 -12.05 -6.10
C ASP A 130 13.20 -11.39 -5.04
N ALA A 131 13.12 -11.90 -3.80
CA ALA A 131 13.88 -11.38 -2.67
C ALA A 131 15.40 -11.54 -2.84
N LYS A 132 15.87 -12.56 -3.56
CA LYS A 132 17.31 -12.77 -3.83
C LYS A 132 17.85 -11.71 -4.78
N LEU A 133 17.07 -11.34 -5.80
CA LEU A 133 17.46 -10.29 -6.75
C LEU A 133 17.56 -8.93 -6.07
N LEU A 134 16.65 -8.64 -5.12
CA LEU A 134 16.75 -7.43 -4.29
C LEU A 134 18.06 -7.36 -3.51
N LEU A 135 18.40 -8.44 -2.81
CA LEU A 135 19.63 -8.51 -2.02
C LEU A 135 20.86 -8.37 -2.93
N TYR A 136 20.90 -9.09 -4.05
CA TYR A 136 22.00 -9.00 -5.02
C TYR A 136 22.21 -7.57 -5.52
N ASN A 137 21.13 -6.89 -5.92
CA ASN A 137 21.21 -5.51 -6.40
C ASN A 137 21.66 -4.54 -5.30
N LYS A 138 21.19 -4.73 -4.07
CA LYS A 138 21.65 -3.94 -2.92
C LYS A 138 23.15 -4.08 -2.69
N TYR A 139 23.68 -5.31 -2.65
CA TYR A 139 25.12 -5.54 -2.50
C TYR A 139 25.94 -4.91 -3.64
N ARG A 140 25.42 -4.95 -4.87
CA ARG A 140 26.09 -4.37 -6.03
C ARG A 140 26.16 -2.84 -5.94
N GLU A 141 25.10 -2.18 -5.50
CA GLU A 141 25.08 -0.72 -5.30
C GLU A 141 26.08 -0.31 -4.20
N GLU A 142 26.12 -1.01 -3.07
CA GLU A 142 27.08 -0.75 -1.99
C GLU A 142 28.54 -0.93 -2.46
N SER A 143 28.82 -1.95 -3.27
CA SER A 143 30.15 -2.22 -3.82
C SER A 143 30.61 -1.19 -4.87
N LEU A 144 29.68 -0.46 -5.51
CA LEU A 144 30.01 0.61 -6.45
C LEU A 144 30.26 1.95 -5.76
N MET A 145 29.86 2.06 -4.47
CA MET A 145 30.07 3.24 -3.63
C MET A 145 31.34 3.14 -2.76
N SER A 146 32.02 1.99 -2.79
CA SER A 146 33.33 1.73 -2.17
C SER A 146 34.47 1.86 -3.16
#